data_AF-A0AAD6Q021-F1
#
_entry.id   AF-A0AAD6Q021-F1
#
_cell.length_a   1.000
_cell.length_b   1.000
_cell.length_c   1.000
_cell.angle_alpha   90.00
_cell.angle_beta   90.00
_cell.angle_gamma   90.00
#
_symmetry.space_group_name_H-M   'P 1'
#
loop_
_entity.id
_entity.type
_entity.pdbx_description
1 polymer ?
#
loop_
_entity_poly.entity_id
_entity_poly.type
_entity_poly.pdbx_seq_one_letter_code
_entity_poly.pdbx_strand_id
1 'polypeptide(L)'
;MMITFLAPLPTLAAFAVSIVTSMWVSASGVVVVLSDMRFYRWMYWSNPFQFAMNVMTSISFFCNTKERAANCGCPRFPDGSYVWDKLALLRSLDHERMDTDILKLSAMCVLFASLAFIFFIVLKHNSPPQS
;
A
#
# COMPACT_ATOMS: atom_id res chain seq x y z
N MET A 1 -3.43 10.26 10.78
CA MET A 1 -4.40 11.25 11.29
C MET A 1 -5.68 10.64 11.85
N MET A 2 -6.21 9.52 11.33
CA MET A 2 -7.40 8.91 11.94
C MET A 2 -7.16 8.37 13.37
N ILE A 3 -6.08 7.60 13.57
CA ILE A 3 -5.78 6.96 14.86
C ILE A 3 -5.50 7.98 15.98
N THR A 4 -4.99 9.16 15.63
CA THR A 4 -4.72 10.24 16.59
C THR A 4 -5.99 10.84 17.17
N PHE A 5 -7.11 10.82 16.44
CA PHE A 5 -8.40 11.28 16.98
C PHE A 5 -9.12 10.22 17.82
N LEU A 6 -8.77 8.94 17.66
CA LEU A 6 -9.35 7.84 18.45
C LEU A 6 -8.74 7.73 19.85
N ALA A 7 -7.46 8.10 19.99
CA ALA A 7 -6.77 7.99 21.27
C ALA A 7 -6.91 9.30 22.08
N PRO A 8 -7.19 9.21 23.39
CA PRO A 8 -7.25 10.40 24.26
C PRO A 8 -5.87 11.03 24.50
N LEU A 9 -4.77 10.33 24.15
CA LEU A 9 -3.39 10.75 24.36
C LEU A 9 -2.58 10.56 23.08
N PRO A 10 -1.76 11.55 22.68
CA PRO A 10 -0.97 11.48 21.44
C PRO A 10 0.10 10.39 21.48
N THR A 11 0.64 10.08 22.66
CA THR A 11 1.64 9.01 22.85
C THR A 11 1.05 7.62 22.58
N LEU A 12 -0.18 7.37 23.03
CA LEU A 12 -0.90 6.13 22.76
C LEU A 12 -1.21 5.98 21.27
N ALA A 13 -1.64 7.07 20.62
CA ALA A 13 -1.85 7.07 19.17
C ALA A 13 -0.57 6.74 18.40
N ALA A 14 0.56 7.37 18.75
CA ALA A 14 1.84 7.13 18.10
C ALA A 14 2.28 5.67 18.23
N PHE A 15 2.11 5.07 19.41
CA PHE A 15 2.39 3.65 19.65
C PHE A 15 1.48 2.73 18.82
N ALA A 16 0.18 2.99 18.78
CA ALA A 16 -0.74 2.19 17.98
C ALA A 16 -0.44 2.30 16.47
N VAL A 17 -0.15 3.50 15.99
CA VAL A 17 0.22 3.75 14.59
C VAL A 17 1.50 2.99 14.23
N SER A 18 2.52 2.97 15.09
CA SER A 18 3.78 2.29 14.78
C SER A 18 3.60 0.78 14.62
N ILE A 19 2.77 0.15 15.47
CA ILE A 19 2.43 -1.27 15.37
C ILE A 19 1.68 -1.54 14.06
N VAL A 20 0.61 -0.79 13.79
CA VAL A 20 -0.23 -0.97 12.59
C VAL A 20 0.60 -0.77 11.32
N THR A 21 1.44 0.26 11.29
CA THR A 21 2.31 0.55 10.14
C THR A 21 3.33 -0.57 9.93
N SER A 22 3.94 -1.08 11.01
CA SER A 22 4.89 -2.19 10.92
C SER A 22 4.23 -3.47 10.39
N MET A 23 3.00 -3.74 10.84
CA MET A 23 2.22 -4.89 10.38
C MET A 23 1.87 -4.75 8.90
N TRP A 24 1.43 -3.57 8.46
CA TRP A 24 1.15 -3.28 7.06
C TRP A 24 2.39 -3.32 6.17
N VAL A 25 3.53 -2.82 6.60
CA VAL A 25 4.78 -2.93 5.84
C VAL A 25 5.15 -4.41 5.62
N SER A 26 5.00 -5.23 6.66
CA SER A 26 5.27 -6.67 6.59
C SER A 26 4.32 -7.40 5.63
N ALA A 27 3.04 -7.01 5.63
CA ALA A 27 1.99 -7.57 4.77
C ALA A 27 1.86 -6.88 3.39
N SER A 28 2.83 -6.06 2.97
CA SER A 28 2.76 -5.27 1.73
C SER A 28 2.98 -6.06 0.44
N GLY A 29 3.43 -7.31 0.52
CA GLY A 29 3.87 -8.08 -0.64
C GLY A 29 5.36 -7.86 -1.00
N VAL A 30 6.07 -6.96 -0.30
CA VAL A 30 7.52 -6.72 -0.49
C VAL A 30 8.34 -7.69 0.35
N VAL A 31 8.03 -7.78 1.65
CA VAL A 31 8.79 -8.60 2.61
C VAL A 31 8.37 -10.05 2.53
N VAL A 32 7.06 -10.29 2.52
CA VAL A 32 6.46 -11.60 2.31
C VAL A 32 5.68 -11.54 1.01
N VAL A 33 5.87 -12.52 0.13
CA VAL A 33 5.18 -12.59 -1.16
C VAL A 33 3.75 -13.07 -0.94
N LEU A 34 2.80 -12.56 -1.72
CA LEU A 34 1.38 -12.91 -1.60
C LEU A 34 1.12 -14.43 -1.71
N SER A 35 1.91 -15.16 -2.51
CA SER A 35 1.81 -16.62 -2.67
C SER A 35 1.99 -17.38 -1.36
N ASP A 36 2.80 -16.83 -0.45
CA ASP A 36 3.19 -17.49 0.79
C ASP A 36 2.25 -17.08 1.96
N MET A 37 1.41 -16.06 1.75
CA MET A 37 0.45 -15.58 2.74
C MET A 37 -0.83 -16.44 2.74
N ARG A 38 -0.94 -17.40 3.66
CA ARG A 38 -2.17 -18.19 3.86
C ARG A 38 -3.15 -17.54 4.82
N PHE A 39 -2.76 -17.37 6.08
CA PHE A 39 -3.68 -17.00 7.17
C PHE A 39 -4.13 -15.52 7.15
N TYR A 40 -3.22 -14.59 6.88
CA TYR A 40 -3.48 -13.14 6.93
C TYR A 40 -3.64 -12.51 5.54
N ARG A 41 -4.09 -13.29 4.54
CA ARG A 41 -4.27 -12.81 3.16
C ARG A 41 -5.26 -11.65 3.05
N TRP A 42 -6.25 -11.58 3.94
CA TRP A 42 -7.19 -10.45 4.02
C TRP A 42 -6.49 -9.12 4.34
N MET A 43 -5.44 -9.18 5.17
CA MET A 43 -4.67 -8.00 5.57
C MET A 43 -3.96 -7.37 4.38
N TYR A 44 -3.46 -8.19 3.45
CA TYR A 44 -2.85 -7.74 2.19
C TYR A 44 -3.81 -6.83 1.41
N TRP A 45 -5.08 -7.22 1.25
CA TRP A 45 -6.07 -6.45 0.48
C TRP A 45 -6.53 -5.16 1.17
N SER A 46 -6.51 -5.13 2.50
CA SER A 46 -6.86 -3.93 3.29
C SER A 46 -5.70 -2.93 3.44
N ASN A 47 -4.52 -3.26 2.93
CA ASN A 47 -3.29 -2.54 3.20
C ASN A 47 -2.99 -1.49 2.13
N PRO A 48 -2.95 -0.18 2.47
CA PRO A 48 -2.61 0.87 1.49
C PRO A 48 -1.18 0.75 0.95
N PHE A 49 -0.22 0.22 1.73
CA PHE A 49 1.16 0.05 1.28
C PHE A 49 1.30 -0.96 0.14
N GLN A 50 0.38 -1.93 0.07
CA GLN A 50 0.36 -2.90 -1.01
C GLN A 50 0.13 -2.22 -2.36
N PHE A 51 -0.90 -1.39 -2.45
CA PHE A 51 -1.22 -0.63 -3.66
C PHE A 51 -0.10 0.36 -4.01
N ALA A 52 0.42 1.08 -3.03
CA ALA A 52 1.51 2.03 -3.24
C ALA A 52 2.79 1.35 -3.77
N MET A 53 3.20 0.23 -3.17
CA MET A 53 4.38 -0.51 -3.62
C MET A 53 4.18 -1.15 -4.99
N ASN A 54 2.99 -1.65 -5.28
CA ASN A 54 2.68 -2.19 -6.61
C ASN A 54 2.83 -1.11 -7.69
N VAL A 55 2.23 0.07 -7.47
CA VAL A 55 2.33 1.22 -8.38
C VAL A 55 3.78 1.68 -8.54
N MET A 56 4.51 1.92 -7.44
CA MET A 56 5.89 2.38 -7.51
C MET A 56 6.81 1.37 -8.22
N THR A 57 6.59 0.08 -7.97
CA THR A 57 7.36 -1.00 -8.61
C THR A 57 7.05 -1.06 -10.10
N SER A 58 5.77 -0.96 -10.49
CA SER A 58 5.35 -0.89 -11.88
C SER A 58 5.96 0.33 -12.57
N ILE A 59 5.88 1.53 -12.01
CA ILE A 59 6.46 2.73 -12.65
C ILE A 59 7.98 2.63 -12.81
N SER A 60 8.67 2.09 -11.80
CA SER A 60 10.14 2.09 -11.77
C SER A 60 10.76 1.00 -12.66
N PHE A 61 10.11 -0.16 -12.75
CA PHE A 61 10.66 -1.34 -13.42
C PHE A 61 9.90 -1.77 -14.67
N PHE A 62 8.79 -1.11 -15.02
CA PHE A 62 8.06 -1.43 -16.23
C PHE A 62 8.95 -1.24 -17.45
N CYS A 63 9.09 -2.31 -18.20
CA CYS A 63 9.68 -2.27 -19.53
C CYS A 63 8.83 -3.12 -20.45
N ASN A 64 8.40 -2.56 -21.57
CA ASN A 64 7.59 -3.28 -22.55
C ASN A 64 8.48 -4.29 -23.30
N THR A 65 8.51 -5.52 -22.81
CA THR A 65 9.30 -6.62 -23.37
C THR A 65 8.69 -7.17 -24.67
N LYS A 66 7.40 -6.91 -24.93
CA LYS A 66 6.65 -7.43 -26.08
C LYS A 66 6.80 -6.58 -27.34
N GLU A 67 6.97 -5.27 -27.22
CA GLU A 67 6.81 -4.36 -28.36
C GLU A 67 8.11 -3.86 -29.01
N ARG A 68 9.29 -4.25 -28.51
CA ARG A 68 10.58 -4.05 -29.22
C ARG A 68 11.73 -4.84 -28.58
N ALA A 69 11.73 -6.17 -28.75
CA ALA A 69 12.75 -7.06 -28.19
C ALA A 69 14.21 -6.76 -28.65
N ALA A 70 14.41 -5.92 -29.67
CA ALA A 70 15.73 -5.63 -30.24
C ALA A 70 16.30 -4.24 -29.88
N ASN A 71 15.49 -3.25 -29.47
CA ASN A 71 15.92 -1.84 -29.33
C ASN A 71 15.51 -1.17 -28.00
N CYS A 72 14.91 -1.90 -27.07
CA CYS A 72 14.63 -1.38 -25.73
C CYS A 72 15.81 -1.74 -24.80
N GLY A 73 16.46 -0.74 -24.22
CA GLY A 73 17.50 -0.90 -23.19
C GLY A 73 16.94 -1.40 -21.85
N CYS A 74 16.03 -2.38 -21.88
CA CYS A 74 15.44 -2.95 -20.69
C CYS A 74 16.53 -3.64 -19.87
N PRO A 75 16.56 -3.41 -18.54
CA PRO A 75 17.49 -4.11 -17.67
C PRO A 75 17.23 -5.63 -17.72
N ARG A 76 18.31 -6.40 -17.84
CA ARG A 76 18.31 -7.85 -17.87
C ARG A 76 19.18 -8.39 -16.75
N PHE A 77 18.81 -9.57 -16.26
CA PHE A 77 19.65 -10.36 -15.37
C PHE A 77 20.80 -11.02 -16.16
N PRO A 78 21.84 -11.53 -15.47
CA PRO A 78 22.95 -12.27 -16.12
C PRO A 78 22.49 -13.52 -16.88
N ASP A 79 21.32 -14.07 -16.53
CA ASP A 79 20.67 -15.20 -17.21
C ASP A 79 19.93 -14.79 -18.51
N GLY A 80 19.97 -13.50 -18.88
CA GLY A 80 19.34 -12.95 -20.08
C GLY A 80 17.85 -12.64 -19.93
N SER A 81 17.23 -13.00 -18.80
CA SER A 81 15.82 -12.70 -18.54
C SER A 81 15.60 -11.22 -18.20
N TYR A 82 14.43 -10.68 -18.54
CA TYR A 82 14.08 -9.30 -18.23
C TYR A 82 13.72 -9.13 -16.76
N VAL A 83 14.20 -8.05 -16.15
CA VAL A 83 13.91 -7.72 -14.75
C VAL A 83 12.40 -7.58 -14.53
N TRP A 84 11.70 -6.90 -15.44
CA TRP A 84 10.25 -6.70 -15.38
C TRP A 84 9.50 -8.02 -15.33
N ASP A 85 9.79 -8.97 -16.22
CA ASP A 85 9.03 -10.23 -16.32
C ASP A 85 9.13 -11.06 -15.04
N LYS A 86 10.33 -11.15 -14.43
CA LYS A 86 10.49 -11.84 -13.15
C LYS A 86 9.76 -11.11 -12.02
N LEU A 87 9.83 -9.79 -11.98
CA LEU A 87 9.21 -9.00 -10.92
C LEU A 87 7.68 -9.07 -11.02
N ALA A 88 7.14 -8.92 -12.22
CA ALA A 88 5.73 -9.05 -12.53
C ALA A 88 5.20 -10.44 -12.15
N LEU A 89 5.94 -11.50 -12.46
CA LEU A 89 5.56 -12.87 -12.09
C LEU A 89 5.60 -13.09 -10.57
N LEU A 90 6.69 -12.71 -9.89
CA LEU A 90 6.84 -12.95 -8.46
C LEU A 90 5.81 -12.20 -7.61
N ARG A 91 5.43 -10.99 -8.04
CA ARG A 91 4.55 -10.12 -7.25
C ARG A 91 3.16 -9.98 -7.86
N SER A 92 2.87 -10.74 -8.93
CA SER A 92 1.63 -10.65 -9.71
C SER A 92 1.31 -9.21 -10.15
N LEU A 93 2.33 -8.43 -10.54
CA LEU A 93 2.14 -7.05 -10.99
C LEU A 93 1.59 -7.05 -12.42
N ASP A 94 0.73 -6.07 -12.67
CA ASP A 94 0.23 -5.76 -13.99
C ASP A 94 0.30 -4.23 -14.18
N HIS A 95 0.80 -3.80 -15.33
CA HIS A 95 0.93 -2.38 -15.64
C HIS A 95 -0.44 -1.74 -15.88
N GLU A 96 -1.36 -2.46 -16.53
CA GLU A 96 -2.72 -1.95 -16.81
C GLU A 96 -3.54 -1.76 -15.52
N ARG A 97 -3.20 -2.48 -14.45
CA ARG A 97 -3.86 -2.36 -13.15
C ARG A 97 -3.42 -1.10 -12.37
N MET A 98 -2.35 -0.42 -12.79
CA MET A 98 -1.79 0.73 -12.07
C MET A 98 -2.84 1.80 -11.76
N ASP A 99 -3.67 2.18 -12.74
CA ASP A 99 -4.70 3.20 -12.57
C ASP A 99 -5.75 2.78 -11.53
N THR A 100 -6.10 1.50 -11.51
CA THR A 100 -7.03 0.94 -10.52
C THR A 100 -6.43 0.96 -9.12
N ASP A 101 -5.13 0.67 -8.99
CA ASP A 101 -4.44 0.69 -7.70
C ASP A 101 -4.28 2.13 -7.17
N ILE A 102 -4.01 3.10 -8.04
CA ILE A 102 -4.00 4.54 -7.69
C ILE A 102 -5.40 4.98 -7.25
N LEU A 103 -6.44 4.60 -7.98
CA LEU A 103 -7.82 4.94 -7.63
C LEU A 103 -8.20 4.37 -6.26
N LYS A 104 -7.89 3.10 -6.00
CA LYS A 104 -8.12 2.47 -4.68
C LYS A 104 -7.38 3.19 -3.57
N LEU A 105 -6.11 3.54 -3.78
CA LEU A 105 -5.31 4.26 -2.80
C LEU A 105 -5.93 5.63 -2.50
N SER A 106 -6.35 6.37 -3.53
CA SER A 106 -7.01 7.66 -3.36
C SER A 106 -8.33 7.53 -2.59
N ALA A 107 -9.13 6.51 -2.88
CA ALA A 107 -10.37 6.22 -2.17
C ALA A 107 -10.11 5.90 -0.69
N MET A 108 -9.07 5.12 -0.38
CA MET A 108 -8.67 4.84 0.99
C MET A 108 -8.23 6.10 1.74
N CYS A 109 -7.49 7.00 1.10
CA CYS A 109 -7.11 8.29 1.70
C CYS A 109 -8.34 9.14 2.04
N VAL A 110 -9.30 9.26 1.13
CA VAL A 110 -10.56 9.99 1.36
C VAL A 110 -11.35 9.35 2.50
N LEU A 111 -11.45 8.02 2.52
CA LEU A 111 -12.15 7.28 3.57
C LEU A 111 -11.51 7.50 4.95
N PHE A 112 -10.18 7.44 5.06
CA PHE A 112 -9.51 7.72 6.33
C PHE A 112 -9.64 9.18 6.77
N ALA A 113 -9.66 10.12 5.82
CA ALA A 113 -9.91 11.53 6.12
C ALA A 113 -11.34 11.77 6.61
N SER A 114 -12.35 11.17 5.96
CA SER A 114 -13.74 11.29 6.38
C SER A 114 -13.98 10.65 7.75
N LEU A 115 -13.37 9.49 8.02
CA LEU A 115 -13.44 8.86 9.34
C LEU A 115 -12.77 9.73 10.42
N ALA A 116 -11.61 10.31 10.12
CA ALA A 116 -10.94 11.24 11.03
C ALA A 116 -11.83 12.45 11.37
N PHE A 117 -12.50 13.02 10.37
CA PHE A 117 -13.44 14.12 10.56
C PHE A 117 -14.63 13.73 11.44
N ILE A 118 -15.23 12.56 11.20
CA ILE A 118 -16.32 12.03 12.03
C ILE A 118 -15.86 11.83 13.48
N PHE A 119 -14.70 11.22 13.69
CA PHE A 119 -14.15 10.99 15.03
C PHE A 119 -13.85 12.28 15.78
N PHE A 120 -13.39 13.31 15.08
CA PHE A 120 -13.18 14.62 15.67
C PHE A 120 -14.48 15.22 16.22
N ILE A 121 -15.59 15.10 15.49
CA ILE A 121 -16.90 15.64 15.90
C ILE A 121 -17.54 14.81 17.01
N VAL A 122 -17.51 13.48 16.90
CA VAL A 122 -18.31 12.58 17.74
C VAL A 122 -17.64 12.29 19.09
N LEU A 123 -16.31 12.24 19.14
CA LEU A 123 -15.62 11.78 20.34
C LEU A 123 -15.66 12.86 21.44
N LYS A 124 -16.28 12.48 22.57
CA LYS A 124 -16.53 13.35 23.72
C LYS A 124 -15.28 14.04 24.27
N HIS A 125 -14.11 13.40 24.21
CA HIS A 125 -12.86 14.00 24.68
C HIS A 125 -12.30 15.09 23.73
N ASN A 126 -12.84 15.21 22.51
CA ASN A 126 -12.55 16.28 21.56
C ASN A 126 -13.62 17.39 21.57
N SER A 127 -14.76 17.17 22.24
CA SER A 127 -15.84 18.16 22.37
C SER A 127 -15.56 19.15 23.49
N PRO A 128 -15.85 20.45 23.31
CA PRO A 128 -15.71 21.44 24.38
C PRO A 128 -16.64 21.08 25.55
N PRO A 129 -16.23 21.36 26.81
CA PRO A 129 -17.07 21.09 27.97
C PRO A 129 -18.39 21.85 27.83
N GLN A 130 -19.51 21.13 27.95
CA GLN A 130 -20.83 21.76 28.04
C GLN A 130 -20.87 22.52 29.39
N SER A 131 -20.87 23.85 29.31
CA SER A 131 -21.08 24.77 30.43
C SER A 131 -22.52 24.75 30.90
#